data_AF-A0A7X9XCC2-F1
#
_entry.id   AF-A0A7X9XCC2-F1
#
_cell.length_a   1.000
_cell.length_b   1.000
_cell.length_c   1.000
_cell.angle_alpha   90.00
_cell.angle_beta   90.00
_cell.angle_gamma   90.00
#
_symmetry.space_group_name_H-M   'P 1'
#
loop_
_entity.id
_entity.type
_entity.pdbx_description
1 polymer ?
#
loop_
_entity_poly.entity_id
_entity_poly.type
_entity_poly.pdbx_seq_one_letter_code
_entity_poly.pdbx_strand_id
1 'polypeptide(L)'
;MDFYTLLSIITSLSFLYIGFINCIISNQISIVRLNNWYVGYLGFLLAIEGMTLSSIYILESETMQNIYPIYVTGEFFITINLLLSDLKVKKLWYVISGIIALSFGIEACILWLSEQDPSTGYGKIISHLIIICFSAFLLIKNIKDLKKNNPGVIVYAFLFLYYSVTLFLFMVMDQLTEQNFSIWIMNNLLNTVLYVSFIYTFYSQIKWSLKSNL
;
A
#
# COMPACT_ATOMS: atom_id res chain seq x y z
N MET A 1 -6.15 17.78 -17.04
CA MET A 1 -6.56 16.60 -16.24
C MET A 1 -8.05 16.44 -16.39
N ASP A 2 -8.52 15.26 -16.78
CA ASP A 2 -9.95 15.04 -17.05
C ASP A 2 -10.76 15.00 -15.75
N PHE A 3 -12.03 15.38 -15.82
CA PHE A 3 -12.92 15.37 -14.66
C PHE A 3 -12.96 14.00 -13.95
N TYR A 4 -12.95 12.90 -14.73
CA TYR A 4 -12.98 11.54 -14.19
C TYR A 4 -11.69 11.14 -13.49
N THR A 5 -10.53 11.56 -14.00
CA THR A 5 -9.24 11.30 -13.33
C THR A 5 -9.16 12.07 -12.01
N LEU A 6 -9.55 13.35 -12.01
CA LEU A 6 -9.62 14.14 -10.78
C LEU A 6 -10.58 13.52 -9.76
N LEU A 7 -11.78 13.14 -10.19
CA LEU A 7 -12.77 12.48 -9.31
C LEU A 7 -12.19 11.21 -8.70
N SER A 8 -11.52 10.36 -9.49
CA SER A 8 -10.93 9.11 -9.00
C SER A 8 -9.88 9.34 -7.91
N ILE A 9 -9.05 10.37 -8.04
CA ILE A 9 -8.02 10.73 -7.05
C ILE A 9 -8.66 11.27 -5.78
N ILE A 10 -9.64 12.17 -5.90
CA ILE A 10 -10.35 12.72 -4.73
C ILE A 10 -11.03 11.59 -3.96
N THR A 11 -11.65 10.64 -4.67
CA THR A 11 -12.28 9.48 -4.02
C THR A 11 -11.24 8.61 -3.30
N SER A 12 -10.14 8.23 -3.93
CA SER A 12 -9.13 7.39 -3.28
C SER A 12 -8.52 8.08 -2.05
N LEU A 13 -8.20 9.37 -2.16
CA LEU A 13 -7.66 10.18 -1.07
C LEU A 13 -8.64 10.29 0.11
N SER A 14 -9.92 10.50 -0.17
CA SER A 14 -10.94 10.59 0.88
C SER A 14 -11.07 9.28 1.67
N PHE A 15 -11.05 8.14 0.99
CA PHE A 15 -11.08 6.82 1.64
C PHE A 15 -9.78 6.52 2.40
N LEU A 16 -8.62 6.95 1.89
CA LEU A 16 -7.35 6.84 2.61
C LEU A 16 -7.39 7.62 3.92
N TYR A 17 -7.88 8.86 3.88
CA TYR A 17 -8.00 9.72 5.06
C TYR A 17 -8.95 9.12 6.10
N ILE A 18 -10.14 8.66 5.67
CA ILE A 18 -11.10 7.97 6.53
C ILE A 18 -10.49 6.69 7.11
N GLY A 19 -9.77 5.91 6.30
CA GLY A 19 -9.06 4.70 6.72
C GLY A 19 -8.02 4.99 7.80
N PHE A 20 -7.23 6.05 7.63
CA PHE A 20 -6.20 6.46 8.58
C PHE A 20 -6.81 6.91 9.92
N ILE A 21 -7.85 7.74 9.91
CA ILE A 21 -8.57 8.14 11.13
C ILE A 21 -9.15 6.92 11.85
N ASN A 22 -9.84 6.03 11.11
CA ASN A 22 -10.39 4.82 11.68
C ASN A 22 -9.31 3.92 12.29
N CYS A 23 -8.13 3.86 11.68
CA CYS A 23 -6.98 3.14 12.23
C CYS A 23 -6.54 3.70 13.58
N ILE A 24 -6.39 5.02 13.69
CA ILE A 24 -6.00 5.70 14.94
C ILE A 24 -7.04 5.45 16.03
N ILE A 25 -8.32 5.66 15.72
CA ILE A 25 -9.44 5.44 16.66
C ILE A 25 -9.45 3.99 17.13
N SER A 26 -9.36 3.03 16.20
CA SER A 26 -9.34 1.61 16.54
C SER A 26 -8.16 1.29 17.44
N ASN A 27 -6.96 1.80 17.16
CA ASN A 27 -5.77 1.53 17.96
C ASN A 27 -5.87 2.08 19.41
N GLN A 28 -6.67 3.12 19.62
CA GLN A 28 -6.93 3.68 20.96
C GLN A 28 -8.03 2.91 21.72
N ILE A 29 -9.10 2.50 21.03
CA ILE A 29 -10.31 1.95 21.65
C ILE A 29 -10.27 0.43 21.78
N SER A 30 -9.66 -0.27 20.82
CA SER A 30 -9.72 -1.73 20.79
C SER A 30 -8.85 -2.37 21.86
N ILE A 31 -9.42 -3.31 22.62
CA ILE A 31 -8.70 -4.15 23.60
C ILE A 31 -7.57 -4.93 22.91
N VAL A 32 -7.78 -5.34 21.67
CA VAL A 32 -6.74 -5.96 20.83
C VAL A 32 -5.95 -4.86 20.15
N ARG A 33 -4.80 -4.50 20.73
CA ARG A 33 -3.91 -3.49 20.15
C ARG A 33 -3.60 -3.86 18.70
N LEU A 34 -3.96 -2.95 17.80
CA LEU A 34 -3.62 -3.08 16.39
C LEU A 34 -2.10 -3.08 16.25
N ASN A 35 -1.65 -3.86 15.30
CA ASN A 35 -0.24 -3.87 14.97
C ASN A 35 0.16 -2.50 14.39
N ASN A 36 1.18 -1.86 14.97
CA ASN A 36 1.63 -0.51 14.60
C ASN A 36 1.97 -0.39 13.10
N TRP A 37 2.27 -1.50 12.42
CA TRP A 37 2.50 -1.52 10.98
C TRP A 37 1.27 -1.11 10.14
N TYR A 38 0.04 -1.30 10.63
CA TYR A 38 -1.17 -0.81 9.96
C TYR A 38 -1.25 0.72 9.96
N VAL A 39 -0.91 1.35 11.09
CA VAL A 39 -0.81 2.81 11.22
C VAL A 39 0.33 3.33 10.33
N GLY A 40 1.47 2.64 10.35
CA GLY A 40 2.61 2.97 9.50
C GLY A 40 2.27 2.91 8.01
N TYR A 41 1.54 1.88 7.57
CA TYR A 41 1.13 1.70 6.17
C TYR A 41 0.23 2.84 5.68
N LEU A 42 -0.89 3.08 6.36
CA LEU A 42 -1.82 4.14 5.96
C LEU A 42 -1.21 5.53 6.12
N GLY A 43 -0.42 5.75 7.19
CA GLY A 43 0.27 7.01 7.41
C GLY A 43 1.32 7.31 6.35
N PHE A 44 2.08 6.30 5.91
CA PHE A 44 3.06 6.46 4.83
C PHE A 44 2.40 6.78 3.49
N LEU A 45 1.34 6.05 3.13
CA LEU A 45 0.59 6.34 1.89
C LEU A 45 0.04 7.76 1.91
N LEU A 46 -0.54 8.19 3.05
CA LEU A 46 -1.06 9.54 3.21
C LEU A 46 0.06 10.60 3.11
N ALA A 47 1.24 10.31 3.67
CA ALA A 47 2.39 11.20 3.54
C ALA A 47 2.88 11.31 2.09
N ILE A 48 2.97 10.20 1.36
CA ILE A 48 3.35 10.23 -0.06
C ILE A 48 2.33 11.03 -0.87
N GLU A 49 1.03 10.79 -0.69
CA GLU A 49 -0.01 11.56 -1.39
C GLU A 49 0.02 13.05 -1.02
N GLY A 50 0.32 13.38 0.24
CA GLY A 50 0.54 14.76 0.66
C GLY A 50 1.75 15.39 -0.03
N MET A 51 2.86 14.64 -0.17
CA MET A 51 4.08 15.09 -0.85
C MET A 51 3.86 15.26 -2.36
N THR A 52 3.12 14.36 -3.01
CA THR A 52 2.80 14.46 -4.45
C THR A 52 1.93 15.68 -4.72
N LEU A 53 0.88 15.90 -3.93
CA LEU A 53 0.03 17.10 -4.05
C LEU A 53 0.83 18.38 -3.78
N SER A 54 1.65 18.40 -2.74
CA SER A 54 2.50 19.55 -2.43
C SER A 54 3.49 19.84 -3.57
N SER A 55 4.06 18.79 -4.17
CA SER A 55 4.98 18.93 -5.30
C SER A 55 4.30 19.51 -6.55
N ILE A 56 3.05 19.12 -6.82
CA ILE A 56 2.29 19.65 -7.95
C ILE A 56 1.90 21.11 -7.70
N TYR A 57 1.31 21.41 -6.55
CA TYR A 57 0.66 22.71 -6.31
C TYR A 57 1.57 23.79 -5.74
N ILE A 58 2.62 23.44 -4.99
CA ILE A 58 3.54 24.40 -4.36
C ILE A 58 4.81 24.57 -5.18
N LEU A 59 5.35 23.46 -5.68
CA LEU A 59 6.63 23.46 -6.41
C LEU A 59 6.45 23.51 -7.93
N GLU A 60 5.21 23.48 -8.43
CA GLU A 60 4.86 23.45 -9.86
C GLU A 60 5.66 22.39 -10.65
N SER A 61 6.04 21.29 -9.98
CA SER A 61 6.85 20.24 -10.60
C SER A 61 6.01 19.46 -11.59
N GLU A 62 6.41 19.47 -12.86
CA GLU A 62 5.74 18.73 -13.93
C GLU A 62 5.90 17.21 -13.78
N THR A 63 6.93 16.75 -13.03
CA THR A 63 7.23 15.33 -12.85
C THR A 63 7.28 14.92 -11.38
N MET A 64 6.92 13.67 -11.11
CA MET A 64 6.99 13.06 -9.77
C MET A 64 8.26 12.23 -9.54
N GLN A 65 9.24 12.33 -10.45
CA GLN A 65 10.42 11.46 -10.46
C GLN A 65 11.24 11.57 -9.16
N ASN A 66 11.26 12.75 -8.53
CA ASN A 66 12.01 12.99 -7.29
C ASN A 66 11.43 12.23 -6.07
N ILE A 67 10.12 11.98 -6.06
CA ILE A 67 9.43 11.28 -4.95
C ILE A 67 9.50 9.76 -5.15
N TYR A 68 9.67 9.32 -6.40
CA TYR A 68 9.55 7.92 -6.78
C TYR A 68 10.49 6.96 -6.02
N PRO A 69 11.79 7.26 -5.81
CA PRO A 69 12.66 6.38 -5.03
C PRO A 69 12.16 6.17 -3.59
N ILE A 70 11.68 7.24 -2.94
CA ILE A 70 11.12 7.19 -1.58
C ILE A 70 9.84 6.35 -1.57
N TYR A 71 8.98 6.56 -2.58
CA TYR A 71 7.73 5.84 -2.75
C TYR A 71 7.97 4.32 -2.86
N VAL A 72 8.80 3.86 -3.80
CA VAL A 72 9.04 2.42 -4.02
C VAL A 72 9.68 1.75 -2.80
N THR A 73 10.68 2.39 -2.19
CA THR A 73 11.33 1.85 -1.00
C THR A 73 10.37 1.76 0.19
N GLY A 74 9.67 2.85 0.49
CA GLY A 74 8.81 2.91 1.65
C GLY A 74 7.56 2.04 1.51
N GLU A 75 6.94 2.03 0.33
CA GLU A 75 5.78 1.18 0.04
C GLU A 75 6.15 -0.30 0.27
N PHE A 76 7.23 -0.76 -0.34
CA PHE A 76 7.67 -2.15 -0.16
C PHE A 76 8.01 -2.46 1.29
N PHE A 77 8.84 -1.63 1.93
CA PHE A 77 9.30 -1.85 3.30
C PHE A 77 8.13 -1.97 4.28
N ILE A 78 7.20 -1.03 4.24
CA ILE A 78 6.10 -0.99 5.20
C ILE A 78 5.10 -2.11 4.93
N THR A 79 4.78 -2.37 3.66
CA THR A 79 3.84 -3.44 3.28
C THR A 79 4.37 -4.81 3.68
N ILE A 80 5.63 -5.11 3.38
CA ILE A 80 6.23 -6.40 3.79
C ILE A 80 6.33 -6.51 5.29
N ASN A 81 6.70 -5.46 6.01
CA ASN A 81 6.76 -5.54 7.47
C ASN A 81 5.38 -5.69 8.12
N LEU A 82 4.32 -5.14 7.52
CA LEU A 82 2.93 -5.42 7.89
C LEU A 82 2.64 -6.93 7.76
N LEU A 83 3.01 -7.56 6.65
CA LEU A 83 2.77 -8.99 6.44
C LEU A 83 3.66 -9.87 7.35
N LEU A 84 4.93 -9.52 7.54
CA LEU A 84 5.87 -10.24 8.39
C LEU A 84 5.47 -10.22 9.87
N SER A 85 4.89 -9.12 10.33
CA SER A 85 4.45 -8.99 11.71
C SER A 85 3.27 -9.88 12.05
N ASP A 86 2.35 -10.09 11.11
CA ASP A 86 1.27 -11.06 11.26
C ASP A 86 1.76 -12.52 11.14
N LEU A 87 2.91 -12.76 10.51
CA LEU A 87 3.60 -14.05 10.51
C LEU A 87 4.38 -14.34 11.79
N LYS A 88 4.59 -13.36 12.68
CA LYS A 88 5.38 -13.46 13.92
C LYS A 88 6.81 -13.97 13.68
N VAL A 89 7.45 -13.50 12.61
CA VAL A 89 8.82 -13.88 12.26
C VAL A 89 9.86 -13.28 13.20
N LYS A 90 11.08 -13.84 13.18
CA LYS A 90 12.23 -13.32 13.92
C LYS A 90 12.63 -11.92 13.40
N LYS A 91 13.23 -11.11 14.28
CA LYS A 91 13.72 -9.74 13.96
C LYS A 91 14.60 -9.66 12.71
N LEU A 92 15.37 -10.72 12.42
CA LEU A 92 16.23 -10.82 11.24
C LEU A 92 15.46 -10.56 9.92
N TRP A 93 14.23 -11.03 9.81
CA TRP A 93 13.42 -10.86 8.59
C TRP A 93 13.04 -9.40 8.31
N TYR A 94 12.89 -8.58 9.36
CA TYR A 94 12.64 -7.14 9.21
C TYR A 94 13.90 -6.39 8.76
N VAL A 95 15.09 -6.89 9.13
CA VAL A 95 16.36 -6.33 8.64
C VAL A 95 16.54 -6.70 7.17
N ILE A 96 16.27 -7.96 6.80
CA ILE A 96 16.32 -8.42 5.41
C ILE A 96 15.35 -7.62 4.53
N SER A 97 14.11 -7.41 4.97
CA SER A 97 13.15 -6.59 4.22
C SER A 97 13.64 -5.15 4.04
N GLY A 98 14.31 -4.57 5.04
CA GLY A 98 14.96 -3.26 4.95
C GLY A 98 16.08 -3.21 3.91
N ILE A 99 16.96 -4.21 3.89
CA ILE A 99 18.06 -4.29 2.90
C ILE A 99 17.49 -4.39 1.48
N ILE A 100 16.46 -5.23 1.28
CA ILE A 100 15.80 -5.38 -0.03
C ILE A 100 15.13 -4.06 -0.44
N ALA A 101 14.39 -3.41 0.49
CA ALA A 101 13.76 -2.12 0.21
C ALA A 101 14.77 -1.05 -0.22
N LEU A 102 15.92 -0.99 0.47
CA LEU A 102 17.01 -0.08 0.13
C LEU A 102 17.59 -0.38 -1.25
N SER A 103 17.72 -1.65 -1.64
CA SER A 103 18.20 -1.98 -2.99
C SER A 103 17.27 -1.44 -4.09
N PHE A 104 15.95 -1.52 -3.92
CA PHE A 104 14.99 -0.91 -4.85
C PHE A 104 15.09 0.63 -4.87
N GLY A 105 15.35 1.25 -3.72
CA GLY A 105 15.56 2.70 -3.63
C GLY A 105 16.84 3.14 -4.32
N ILE A 106 17.93 2.40 -4.14
CA ILE A 106 19.22 2.67 -4.79
C ILE A 106 19.07 2.55 -6.31
N GLU A 107 18.41 1.50 -6.80
CA GLU A 107 18.10 1.36 -8.23
C GLU A 107 17.33 2.58 -8.76
N ALA A 108 16.24 2.95 -8.11
CA ALA A 108 15.43 4.10 -8.50
C ALA A 108 16.22 5.42 -8.44
N CYS A 109 17.08 5.61 -7.44
CA CYS A 109 17.97 6.77 -7.35
C CYS A 109 19.01 6.80 -8.48
N ILE A 110 19.60 5.65 -8.85
CA ILE A 110 20.58 5.58 -9.94
C ILE A 110 19.92 5.97 -11.27
N LEU A 111 18.71 5.46 -11.54
CA LEU A 111 17.95 5.81 -12.74
C LEU A 111 17.65 7.31 -12.78
N TRP A 112 17.15 7.84 -11.67
CA TRP A 112 16.84 9.26 -11.56
C TRP A 112 18.08 10.17 -11.76
N LEU A 113 19.21 9.84 -11.12
CA LEU A 113 20.47 10.57 -11.29
C LEU A 113 21.09 10.45 -12.69
N SER A 114 20.71 9.40 -13.43
CA SER A 114 21.14 9.19 -14.81
C SER A 114 20.18 9.83 -15.83
N GLU A 115 19.28 10.71 -15.39
CA GLU A 115 18.25 11.37 -16.20
C GLU A 115 17.29 10.39 -16.90
N GLN A 116 17.15 9.18 -16.37
CA GLN A 116 16.19 8.18 -16.82
C GLN A 116 14.94 8.22 -15.95
N ASP A 117 13.80 7.79 -16.49
CA ASP A 117 12.58 7.68 -15.71
C ASP A 117 12.74 6.56 -14.66
N PRO A 118 12.75 6.89 -13.35
CA PRO A 118 12.97 5.90 -12.30
C PRO A 118 11.85 4.85 -12.24
N SER A 119 10.70 5.11 -12.87
CA SER A 119 9.59 4.15 -12.96
C SER A 119 9.83 2.96 -13.89
N THR A 120 10.83 3.06 -14.77
CA THR A 120 11.21 1.99 -15.71
C THR A 120 12.06 0.89 -15.06
N GLY A 121 12.50 1.08 -13.82
CA GLY A 121 13.28 0.08 -13.08
C GLY A 121 12.49 -1.19 -12.74
N TYR A 122 13.22 -2.28 -12.52
CA TYR A 122 12.65 -3.58 -12.17
C TYR A 122 12.19 -3.64 -10.71
N GLY A 123 12.71 -2.78 -9.83
CA GLY A 123 12.41 -2.78 -8.41
C GLY A 123 10.92 -2.72 -8.08
N LYS A 124 10.13 -1.96 -8.85
CA LYS A 124 8.67 -1.91 -8.64
C LYS A 124 7.98 -3.23 -8.99
N ILE A 125 8.35 -3.86 -10.11
CA ILE A 125 7.82 -5.16 -10.53
C ILE A 125 8.17 -6.23 -9.49
N ILE A 126 9.44 -6.31 -9.10
CA ILE A 126 9.93 -7.31 -8.14
C ILE A 126 9.29 -7.08 -6.76
N SER A 127 9.19 -5.84 -6.29
CA SER A 127 8.54 -5.53 -5.01
C SER A 127 7.08 -5.99 -4.97
N HIS A 128 6.31 -5.75 -6.05
CA HIS A 128 4.92 -6.18 -6.16
C HIS A 128 4.82 -7.72 -6.15
N LEU A 129 5.67 -8.42 -6.90
CA LEU A 129 5.72 -9.89 -6.89
C LEU A 129 5.98 -10.46 -5.50
N ILE A 130 6.91 -9.88 -4.75
CA ILE A 130 7.21 -10.31 -3.38
C ILE A 130 5.98 -10.08 -2.47
N ILE A 131 5.32 -8.92 -2.55
CA ILE A 131 4.12 -8.61 -1.77
C ILE A 131 2.98 -9.58 -2.09
N ILE A 132 2.77 -9.91 -3.37
CA ILE A 132 1.79 -10.90 -3.83
C ILE A 132 2.07 -12.26 -3.17
N CYS A 133 3.31 -12.74 -3.24
CA CYS A 133 3.72 -14.02 -2.65
C CYS A 133 3.50 -14.06 -1.13
N PHE A 134 3.88 -13.02 -0.40
CA PHE A 134 3.68 -12.95 1.06
C PHE A 134 2.19 -12.86 1.44
N SER A 135 1.40 -12.10 0.68
CA SER A 135 -0.05 -11.99 0.89
C SER A 135 -0.74 -13.34 0.65
N ALA A 136 -0.40 -14.03 -0.44
CA ALA A 136 -0.90 -15.37 -0.74
C ALA A 136 -0.52 -16.38 0.34
N PHE A 137 0.73 -16.37 0.80
CA PHE A 137 1.19 -17.24 1.87
C PHE A 137 0.39 -17.04 3.16
N LEU A 138 0.14 -15.78 3.55
CA LEU A 138 -0.69 -15.46 4.71
C LEU A 138 -2.13 -15.94 4.55
N LEU A 139 -2.72 -15.79 3.37
CA LEU A 139 -4.09 -16.28 3.08
C LEU A 139 -4.16 -17.80 3.21
N ILE A 140 -3.24 -18.54 2.59
CA ILE A 140 -3.16 -20.01 2.68
C ILE A 140 -2.96 -20.45 4.13
N LYS A 141 -2.09 -19.79 4.88
CA LYS A 141 -1.85 -20.08 6.30
C LYS A 141 -3.12 -19.86 7.14
N ASN A 142 -3.85 -18.77 6.93
CA ASN A 142 -5.09 -18.49 7.68
C ASN A 142 -6.20 -19.51 7.35
N ILE A 143 -6.28 -19.99 6.10
CA ILE A 143 -7.18 -21.09 5.71
C ILE A 143 -6.79 -22.37 6.46
N LYS A 144 -5.50 -22.74 6.43
CA LYS A 144 -4.99 -23.97 7.07
C LYS A 144 -5.17 -23.97 8.59
N ASP A 145 -4.90 -22.86 9.24
CA ASP A 145 -5.00 -22.73 10.70
C ASP A 145 -6.46 -22.61 11.19
N LEU A 146 -7.45 -22.63 10.28
CA LEU A 146 -8.88 -22.43 10.56
C LEU A 146 -9.14 -21.23 11.49
N LYS A 147 -8.31 -20.18 11.37
CA LYS A 147 -8.45 -18.95 12.16
C LYS A 147 -9.69 -18.19 11.72
N LYS A 148 -10.84 -18.63 12.23
CA LYS A 148 -12.17 -18.18 11.83
C LYS A 148 -12.37 -16.67 12.00
N ASN A 149 -11.59 -16.03 12.89
CA ASN A 149 -11.75 -14.64 13.29
C ASN A 149 -10.46 -13.82 13.21
N ASN A 150 -9.54 -14.06 12.27
CA ASN A 150 -8.45 -13.11 12.06
C ASN A 150 -8.95 -11.91 11.22
N PRO A 151 -9.19 -10.73 11.82
CA PRO A 151 -9.78 -9.59 11.11
C PRO A 151 -8.87 -9.04 9.99
N GLY A 152 -7.56 -9.34 10.03
CA GLY A 152 -6.60 -8.96 8.99
C GLY A 152 -6.70 -9.77 7.69
N VAL A 153 -7.42 -10.90 7.67
CA VAL A 153 -7.55 -11.76 6.46
C VAL A 153 -8.09 -10.98 5.26
N ILE A 154 -9.05 -10.09 5.51
CA ILE A 154 -9.65 -9.25 4.48
C ILE A 154 -8.60 -8.29 3.91
N VAL A 155 -7.78 -7.67 4.76
CA VAL A 155 -6.67 -6.80 4.31
C VAL A 155 -5.68 -7.59 3.44
N TYR A 156 -5.26 -8.79 3.84
CA TYR A 156 -4.34 -9.59 3.01
C TYR A 156 -4.94 -9.98 1.66
N ALA A 157 -6.25 -10.26 1.61
CA ALA A 157 -6.95 -10.58 0.37
C ALA A 157 -6.96 -9.39 -0.58
N PHE A 158 -7.24 -8.19 -0.07
CA PHE A 158 -7.25 -6.98 -0.87
C PHE A 158 -5.85 -6.48 -1.22
N LEU A 159 -4.83 -6.71 -0.38
CA LEU A 159 -3.43 -6.49 -0.76
C LEU A 159 -3.02 -7.42 -1.91
N PHE A 160 -3.35 -8.71 -1.81
CA PHE A 160 -3.10 -9.67 -2.90
C PHE A 160 -3.78 -9.22 -4.20
N LEU A 161 -5.06 -8.83 -4.13
CA LEU A 161 -5.82 -8.35 -5.29
C LEU A 161 -5.22 -7.06 -5.87
N TYR A 162 -4.98 -6.05 -5.03
CA TYR A 162 -4.43 -4.76 -5.45
C TYR A 162 -3.09 -4.95 -6.16
N TYR A 163 -2.10 -5.56 -5.50
CA TYR A 163 -0.77 -5.71 -6.08
C TYR A 163 -0.76 -6.59 -7.33
N SER A 164 -1.62 -7.61 -7.42
CA SER A 164 -1.73 -8.46 -8.61
C SER A 164 -2.30 -7.70 -9.81
N VAL A 165 -3.42 -6.99 -9.63
CA VAL A 165 -4.07 -6.26 -10.72
C VAL A 165 -3.22 -5.05 -11.12
N THR A 166 -2.63 -4.34 -10.17
CA THR A 166 -1.75 -3.20 -10.44
C THR A 166 -0.47 -3.63 -11.17
N LEU A 167 0.12 -4.79 -10.83
CA LEU A 167 1.25 -5.32 -11.58
C LEU A 167 0.87 -5.59 -13.05
N PHE A 168 -0.27 -6.23 -13.28
CA PHE A 168 -0.77 -6.47 -14.63
C PHE A 168 -1.06 -5.16 -15.38
N LEU A 169 -1.63 -4.16 -14.69
CA LEU A 169 -1.89 -2.85 -15.26
C LEU A 169 -0.62 -2.13 -15.70
N PHE A 170 0.46 -2.21 -14.93
CA PHE A 170 1.74 -1.63 -15.34
C PHE A 170 2.35 -2.35 -16.53
N MET A 171 2.23 -3.68 -16.62
CA MET A 171 2.67 -4.42 -17.81
C MET A 171 1.89 -3.99 -19.07
N VAL A 172 0.57 -3.80 -18.95
CA VAL A 172 -0.24 -3.30 -20.07
C VAL A 172 0.14 -1.87 -20.42
N MET A 173 0.37 -1.01 -19.43
CA MET A 173 0.74 0.39 -19.65
C MET A 173 2.08 0.54 -20.40
N ASP A 174 3.06 -0.32 -20.12
CA ASP A 174 4.37 -0.33 -20.79
C ASP A 174 4.27 -0.70 -22.30
N GLN A 175 3.19 -1.39 -22.69
CA GLN A 175 2.93 -1.73 -24.09
C GLN A 175 2.17 -0.64 -24.85
N LEU A 176 1.63 0.37 -24.15
CA LEU A 176 0.87 1.44 -24.76
C LEU A 176 1.79 2.60 -25.15
N THR A 177 1.64 3.10 -26.37
CA THR A 177 2.43 4.23 -26.89
C THR A 177 1.99 5.58 -26.33
N GLU A 178 0.79 5.66 -25.75
CA GLU A 178 0.22 6.89 -25.21
C GLU A 178 -0.20 6.74 -23.74
N GLN A 179 -0.18 7.86 -23.02
CA GLN A 179 -0.61 7.93 -21.63
C GLN A 179 -2.09 7.54 -21.51
N ASN A 180 -2.37 6.44 -20.82
CA ASN A 180 -3.73 5.90 -20.73
C ASN A 180 -4.39 6.26 -19.39
N PHE A 181 -5.18 7.33 -19.39
CA PHE A 181 -5.94 7.79 -18.21
C PHE A 181 -6.87 6.72 -17.62
N SER A 182 -7.35 5.76 -18.43
CA SER A 182 -8.21 4.68 -17.94
C SER A 182 -7.47 3.75 -16.97
N ILE A 183 -6.18 3.47 -17.23
CA ILE A 183 -5.35 2.64 -16.35
C ILE A 183 -5.15 3.35 -15.00
N TRP A 184 -4.89 4.65 -15.03
CA TRP A 184 -4.77 5.48 -13.83
C TRP A 184 -6.05 5.49 -12.99
N ILE A 185 -7.21 5.68 -13.63
CA ILE A 185 -8.52 5.61 -12.95
C ILE A 185 -8.72 4.24 -12.33
N MET A 186 -8.41 3.16 -13.04
CA MET A 186 -8.59 1.81 -12.53
C MET A 186 -7.69 1.52 -11.32
N ASN A 187 -6.44 2.00 -11.34
CA ASN A 187 -5.54 1.89 -10.20
C ASN A 187 -6.07 2.65 -8.96
N ASN A 188 -6.62 3.86 -9.14
CA ASN A 188 -7.22 4.63 -8.05
C ASN A 188 -8.47 3.96 -7.47
N LEU A 189 -9.30 3.34 -8.31
CA LEU A 189 -10.45 2.56 -7.86
C LEU A 189 -10.01 1.34 -7.05
N LEU A 190 -8.95 0.64 -7.48
CA LEU A 190 -8.39 -0.49 -6.73
C LEU A 190 -7.83 -0.04 -5.37
N ASN A 191 -7.13 1.10 -5.32
CA ASN A 191 -6.71 1.71 -4.05
C ASN A 191 -7.89 2.01 -3.13
N THR A 192 -8.99 2.55 -3.68
CA THR A 192 -10.21 2.81 -2.91
C THR A 192 -10.76 1.53 -2.28
N VAL A 193 -10.85 0.46 -3.07
CA VAL A 193 -11.28 -0.86 -2.59
C VAL A 193 -10.35 -1.39 -1.49
N LEU A 194 -9.04 -1.23 -1.65
CA LEU A 194 -8.07 -1.58 -0.63
C LEU A 194 -8.30 -0.79 0.67
N TYR A 195 -8.50 0.53 0.61
CA TYR A 195 -8.74 1.35 1.81
C TYR A 195 -10.06 1.03 2.50
N VAL A 196 -11.12 0.72 1.75
CA VAL A 196 -12.38 0.20 2.30
C VAL A 196 -12.15 -1.09 3.09
N SER A 197 -11.26 -1.96 2.62
CA SER A 197 -10.92 -3.19 3.35
C SER A 197 -10.29 -2.91 4.72
N PHE A 198 -9.39 -1.92 4.82
CA PHE A 198 -8.81 -1.47 6.09
C PHE A 198 -9.88 -0.90 7.03
N ILE A 199 -10.75 -0.02 6.50
CA ILE A 199 -11.87 0.57 7.27
C ILE A 199 -12.75 -0.53 7.85
N TYR A 200 -13.15 -1.50 7.03
CA TYR A 200 -13.99 -2.61 7.46
C TYR A 200 -13.33 -3.44 8.56
N THR A 201 -12.04 -3.77 8.39
CA THR A 201 -11.27 -4.54 9.37
C THR A 201 -11.21 -3.83 10.72
N PHE A 202 -10.93 -2.52 10.75
CA PHE A 202 -10.89 -1.75 11.99
C PHE A 202 -12.26 -1.60 12.64
N TYR A 203 -13.30 -1.33 11.85
CA TYR A 203 -14.66 -1.26 12.36
C TYR A 203 -15.11 -2.58 13.02
N SER A 204 -14.80 -3.72 12.37
CA SER A 204 -15.10 -5.05 12.90
C SER A 204 -14.40 -5.30 14.24
N GLN A 205 -13.14 -4.87 14.38
CA GLN A 205 -12.38 -4.99 15.63
C GLN A 205 -12.96 -4.15 16.76
N ILE A 206 -13.29 -2.87 16.50
CA ILE A 206 -13.93 -1.99 17.49
C ILE A 206 -15.24 -2.62 17.96
N LYS A 207 -16.09 -3.06 17.04
CA LYS A 207 -17.38 -3.70 17.37
C LYS A 207 -17.21 -4.94 18.25
N TRP A 208 -16.20 -5.76 17.95
CA TRP A 208 -15.90 -6.94 18.76
C TRP A 208 -15.43 -6.56 20.18
N SER A 209 -14.56 -5.56 20.28
CA SER A 209 -14.05 -5.02 21.55
C SER A 209 -15.15 -4.44 22.45
N LEU A 210 -16.15 -3.78 21.87
CA LEU A 210 -17.28 -3.25 22.63
C LEU A 210 -18.19 -4.36 23.16
N LYS A 211 -18.36 -5.45 22.39
CA LYS A 211 -19.20 -6.58 22.79
C LYS A 211 -18.59 -7.42 23.91
N SER A 212 -17.26 -7.46 24.04
CA SER A 212 -16.58 -8.19 25.12
C SER A 212 -16.59 -7.47 26.48
N ASN A 213 -16.98 -6.20 26.53
CA ASN A 213 -17.03 -5.40 27.76
C ASN A 213 -18.45 -5.31 28.37
N LEU A 214 -19.43 -5.99 27.77
CA LEU A 214 -20.82 -6.13 28.24
C LEU A 214 -21.04 -7.56 28.74
#